data_AF-A0A353E4I5-F1
#
_entry.id   AF-A0A353E4I5-F1
#
_cell.length_a   1.000
_cell.length_b   1.000
_cell.length_c   1.000
_cell.angle_alpha   90.00
_cell.angle_beta   90.00
_cell.angle_gamma   90.00
#
_symmetry.space_group_name_H-M   'P 1'
#
loop_
_entity.id
_entity.type
_entity.pdbx_description
1 polymer ?
#
loop_
_entity_poly.entity_id
_entity_poly.type
_entity_poly.pdbx_seq_one_letter_code
_entity_poly.pdbx_strand_id
1 'polypeptide(L)' 'MSLPDGSLLRQAVVEIEEGRVVNYYEFREELPMTEWLGGEIHVVRDEEGILRAHWNNQLL' A
#
# COMPACT_ATOMS: atom_id res chain seq x y z
N MET A 1 6.35 -2.37 -3.27
CA MET A 1 5.22 -1.44 -3.33
C MET A 1 5.64 -0.25 -4.16
N SER A 2 4.91 0.06 -5.23
CA SER A 2 5.13 1.28 -6.02
C SER A 2 4.23 2.41 -5.54
N LEU A 3 4.79 3.62 -5.52
CA LEU A 3 4.13 4.84 -5.07
C LEU A 3 3.85 5.79 -6.26
N PRO A 4 2.95 6.77 -6.11
CA PRO A 4 2.56 7.67 -7.20
C PRO A 4 3.70 8.55 -7.75
N ASP A 5 4.74 8.78 -6.97
CA ASP A 5 5.93 9.55 -7.35
C ASP A 5 6.96 8.70 -8.13
N GLY A 6 6.66 7.42 -8.38
CA GLY A 6 7.56 6.47 -9.03
C GLY A 6 8.54 5.79 -8.07
N SER A 7 8.50 6.13 -6.77
CA SER A 7 9.32 5.47 -5.76
C SER A 7 8.87 4.02 -5.55
N LEU A 8 9.83 3.16 -5.21
CA LEU A 8 9.59 1.75 -4.88
C LEU A 8 10.06 1.47 -3.46
N LEU A 9 9.14 1.01 -2.61
CA LEU A 9 9.44 0.51 -1.27
C LEU A 9 9.56 -1.03 -1.29
N ARG A 10 10.63 -1.56 -0.70
CA ARG A 10 10.89 -3.01 -0.59
C ARG A 10 10.36 -3.50 0.74
N GLN A 11 9.68 -4.64 0.75
CA GLN A 11 9.06 -5.24 1.94
C GLN A 11 8.34 -4.18 2.78
N ALA A 12 7.22 -3.68 2.26
CA ALA A 12 6.55 -2.50 2.78
C ALA A 12 5.18 -2.83 3.36
N VAL A 13 4.74 -1.96 4.26
CA VAL A 13 3.43 -1.97 4.90
C VAL A 13 2.60 -0.84 4.32
N VAL A 14 1.33 -1.12 4.04
CA VAL A 14 0.32 -0.10 3.72
C VAL A 14 -0.78 -0.20 4.77
N GLU A 15 -1.18 0.94 5.31
CA GLU A 15 -2.30 1.02 6.26
C GLU A 15 -3.50 1.60 5.53
N ILE A 16 -4.64 0.91 5.62
CA ILE A 16 -5.85 1.23 4.89
C ILE A 16 -6.99 1.43 5.89
N GLU A 17 -7.66 2.58 5.81
CA GLU A 17 -8.87 2.89 6.59
C GLU A 17 -9.99 3.28 5.62
N GLU A 18 -11.14 2.63 5.73
CA GLU A 18 -12.30 2.86 4.86
C GLU A 18 -11.96 2.82 3.35
N GLY A 19 -11.06 1.91 2.96
CA GLY A 19 -10.59 1.73 1.58
C GLY A 19 -9.63 2.83 1.08
N ARG A 20 -9.10 3.66 1.98
CA ARG A 20 -8.14 4.73 1.67
C ARG A 20 -6.80 4.41 2.29
N VAL A 21 -5.71 4.63 1.55
CA VAL A 21 -4.36 4.53 2.10
C VAL A 21 -4.10 5.74 2.98
N VAL A 22 -3.94 5.51 4.28
CA VAL A 22 -3.65 6.55 5.27
C VAL A 22 -2.16 6.63 5.60
N ASN A 23 -1.41 5.55 5.38
CA ASN A 23 0.02 5.48 5.65
C ASN A 23 0.70 4.38 4.82
N TYR A 24 2.01 4.51 4.60
CA TYR A 24 2.85 3.48 4.01
C TYR A 24 4.33 3.66 4.42
N TYR A 25 5.04 2.56 4.62
CA TYR A 25 6.45 2.58 5.01
C TYR A 25 7.14 1.23 4.73
N GLU A 26 8.47 1.23 4.65
CA GLU A 26 9.24 -0.01 4.64
C GLU A 26 9.16 -0.68 6.00
N PHE A 27 8.87 -1.98 6.01
CA PHE A 27 8.85 -2.79 7.21
C PHE A 27 10.25 -2.88 7.80
N ARG A 28 10.38 -2.55 9.09
CA ARG A 28 11.66 -2.60 9.81
C ARG A 28 11.62 -3.49 11.05
N GLU A 29 10.45 -3.62 11.66
CA GLU A 29 10.24 -4.33 12.92
C GLU A 29 8.91 -5.07 12.88
N GLU A 30 8.78 -6.11 13.70
CA GLU A 30 7.59 -6.96 13.74
C GLU A 30 6.33 -6.18 14.09
N LEU A 31 5.26 -6.40 13.33
CA LEU A 31 3.97 -5.74 13.52
C LEU A 31 2.91 -6.75 13.97
N PRO A 32 2.10 -6.41 14.99
CA PRO A 32 0.98 -7.25 15.38
C PRO A 32 -0.14 -7.16 14.35
N MET A 33 -0.88 -8.26 14.17
CA MET A 33 -2.10 -8.32 13.34
C MET A 33 -1.90 -7.85 11.89
N THR A 34 -0.82 -8.29 11.25
CA THR A 34 -0.49 -7.96 9.86
C THR A 34 -0.70 -9.16 8.94
N GLU A 35 -1.34 -8.94 7.80
CA GLU A 35 -1.41 -9.91 6.70
C GLU A 35 -0.28 -9.64 5.70
N TRP A 36 0.43 -10.70 5.31
CA TRP A 36 1.50 -10.62 4.32
C TRP A 36 0.99 -11.00 2.94
N LEU A 37 0.92 -10.00 2.06
CA LEU A 37 0.60 -10.20 0.65
C LEU A 37 1.90 -10.40 -0.15
N GLY A 38 1.99 -11.50 -0.88
CA GLY A 38 3.07 -11.72 -1.84
C GLY A 38 2.93 -10.83 -3.07
N GLY A 39 4.04 -10.48 -3.73
CA GLY A 39 4.02 -9.68 -4.95
C GLY A 39 4.15 -8.18 -4.69
N GLU A 40 3.43 -7.37 -5.47
CA GLU A 40 3.53 -5.91 -5.42
C GLU A 40 2.16 -5.27 -5.19
N ILE A 41 2.10 -4.35 -4.22
CA ILE A 41 1.00 -3.41 -4.06
C ILE A 41 1.33 -2.13 -4.84
N HIS A 42 0.37 -1.66 -5.63
CA HIS A 42 0.42 -0.39 -6.34
C HIS A 42 -0.41 0.64 -5.58
N VAL A 43 0.23 1.70 -5.08
CA VAL A 43 -0.45 2.84 -4.48
C VAL A 43 -0.62 3.92 -5.54
N VAL A 44 -1.86 4.27 -5.84
CA VAL A 44 -2.22 5.26 -6.88
C VAL A 44 -3.21 6.27 -6.34
N ARG A 45 -3.25 7.47 -6.93
CA ARG A 45 -4.33 8.43 -6.68
C ARG A 45 -5.51 8.13 -7.59
N ASP A 46 -6.71 8.10 -7.04
CA ASP A 46 -7.94 8.08 -7.82
C ASP A 46 -8.28 9.47 -8.39
N GLU A 47 -9.41 9.58 -9.10
CA GLU A 47 -9.87 10.82 -9.74
C GLU A 47 -10.14 11.95 -8.72
N GLU A 48 -10.41 11.60 -7.46
CA GLU A 48 -10.61 12.56 -6.35
C GLU A 48 -9.30 12.89 -5.63
N GLY A 49 -8.17 12.32 -6.07
CA GLY A 49 -6.85 12.52 -5.48
C GLY A 49 -6.58 11.67 -4.23
N ILE A 50 -7.49 10.76 -3.88
CA ILE A 50 -7.39 9.88 -2.71
C ILE A 50 -6.44 8.73 -3.05
N LEU A 51 -5.57 8.38 -2.10
CA LEU A 51 -4.67 7.24 -2.28
C LEU A 51 -5.42 5.91 -2.10
N ARG A 52 -5.26 5.02 -3.07
CA ARG A 52 -5.84 3.67 -3.13
C ARG A 52 -4.74 2.64 -3.30
N ALA A 53 -4.89 1.49 -2.64
CA ALA A 53 -3.96 0.37 -2.76
C ALA A 53 -4.58 -0.72 -3.65
N HIS A 54 -3.87 -1.11 -4.70
CA HIS A 54 -4.26 -2.21 -5.57
C HIS A 54 -3.27 -3.36 -5.46
N TRP A 55 -3.79 -4.58 -5.39
CA TRP A 55 -3.01 -5.81 -5.40
C TRP A 55 -3.66 -6.80 -6.36
N ASN A 56 -2.89 -7.36 -7.30
CA ASN A 56 -3.39 -8.26 -8.34
C ASN A 56 -4.65 -7.73 -9.06
N ASN A 57 -4.65 -6.43 -9.40
CA ASN A 57 -5.77 -5.71 -10.03
C ASN A 57 -7.04 -5.60 -9.17
N GLN A 58 -6.98 -5.96 -7.89
CA GLN A 58 -8.07 -5.80 -6.92
C GLN A 58 -7.78 -4.61 -6.01
N LEU A 59 -8.82 -3.86 -5.66
CA LEU A 59 -8.75 -2.83 -4.62
C LEU A 59 -8.72 -3.54 -3.25
N LEU A 60 -7.79 -3.14 -2.38
CA LEU A 60 -7.67 -3.61 -1.01
C LEU A 60 -8.55 -2.79 -0.05
#